data_AF-A0A965AC27-F1
#
_entry.id   AF-A0A965AC27-F1
#
_cell.length_a   1.000
_cell.length_b   1.000
_cell.length_c   1.000
_cell.angle_alpha   90.00
_cell.angle_beta   90.00
_cell.angle_gamma   90.00
#
_symmetry.space_group_name_H-M   'P 1'
#
loop_
_entity.id
_entity.type
_entity.pdbx_description
1 polymer ?
#
loop_
_entity_poly.entity_id
_entity_poly.type
_entity_poly.pdbx_seq_one_letter_code
_entity_poly.pdbx_strand_id
1 'polypeptide(L)'
;MKNSALSHTVFRLLLILITTLVLWYTYVVGANEGWNFFTVAINVVTSFTWLGQFTLDFASYLLLASLWILWRNQYSASSVFIALSAQILGIAFFAPYLLYLSVVEKGNVQRILVGNRTAM
;
A
#
# COMPACT_ATOMS: atom_id res chain seq x y z
N MET A 1 2.70 -29.40 0.26
CA MET A 1 1.79 -28.71 -0.70
C MET A 1 0.54 -28.10 -0.05
N LYS A 2 -0.19 -28.77 0.86
CA LYS A 2 -1.40 -28.19 1.49
C LYS A 2 -1.14 -26.89 2.29
N ASN A 3 0.00 -26.81 2.99
CA ASN A 3 0.33 -25.65 3.84
C ASN A 3 0.64 -24.36 3.06
N SER A 4 1.18 -24.45 1.83
CA SER A 4 1.45 -23.24 1.03
C SER A 4 0.17 -22.63 0.49
N ALA A 5 -0.77 -23.46 0.03
CA ALA A 5 -2.08 -22.98 -0.44
C ALA A 5 -2.87 -22.27 0.68
N LEU A 6 -2.86 -22.83 1.90
CA LEU A 6 -3.49 -22.21 3.06
C LEU A 6 -2.84 -20.86 3.41
N SER A 7 -1.51 -20.77 3.38
CA SER A 7 -0.77 -19.52 3.63
C SER A 7 -1.14 -18.42 2.64
N HIS A 8 -1.22 -18.74 1.33
CA HIS A 8 -1.63 -17.76 0.32
C HIS A 8 -3.07 -17.28 0.51
N THR A 9 -3.99 -18.17 0.88
CA THR A 9 -5.39 -17.78 1.14
C THR A 9 -5.48 -16.85 2.34
N VAL A 10 -4.79 -17.16 3.44
CA VAL A 10 -4.77 -16.29 4.63
C VAL A 10 -4.20 -14.91 4.31
N PHE A 11 -3.09 -14.85 3.55
CA PHE A 11 -2.51 -13.59 3.11
C PHE A 11 -3.50 -12.76 2.28
N ARG A 12 -4.20 -13.37 1.31
CA ARG A 12 -5.20 -12.68 0.48
C ARG A 12 -6.38 -12.17 1.31
N LEU A 13 -6.87 -12.98 2.25
CA LEU A 13 -7.95 -12.58 3.16
C LEU A 13 -7.54 -11.39 4.02
N LEU A 14 -6.31 -11.40 4.54
CA LEU A 14 -5.78 -10.25 5.28
C LEU A 14 -5.76 -8.98 4.41
N LEU A 15 -5.28 -9.07 3.16
CA LEU A 15 -5.25 -7.92 2.24
C LEU A 15 -6.64 -7.37 1.95
N ILE A 16 -7.63 -8.25 1.75
CA ILE A 16 -9.03 -7.84 1.56
C ILE A 16 -9.56 -7.14 2.81
N LEU A 17 -9.34 -7.75 3.99
CA LEU A 17 -9.80 -7.21 5.27
C LEU A 17 -9.24 -5.80 5.52
N ILE A 18 -7.91 -5.62 5.43
CA ILE A 18 -7.30 -4.30 5.68
C ILE A 18 -7.75 -3.26 4.66
N THR A 19 -7.94 -3.64 3.39
CA THR A 19 -8.45 -2.73 2.36
C THR A 19 -9.86 -2.27 2.70
N THR A 20 -10.76 -3.22 2.97
CA THR A 20 -12.18 -2.92 3.26
C THR A 20 -12.33 -2.09 4.53
N LEU A 21 -11.57 -2.42 5.58
CA LEU A 21 -11.60 -1.68 6.84
C LEU A 21 -11.13 -0.24 6.68
N VAL A 22 -10.02 -0.01 5.97
CA VAL A 22 -9.50 1.34 5.74
C VAL A 22 -10.42 2.13 4.83
N LEU A 23 -10.94 1.55 3.74
CA LEU A 23 -11.90 2.24 2.87
C LEU A 23 -13.16 2.66 3.63
N TRP A 24 -13.71 1.77 4.47
CA TRP A 24 -14.85 2.10 5.32
C TRP A 24 -14.52 3.22 6.30
N TYR A 25 -13.39 3.13 7.00
CA TYR A 25 -12.98 4.15 7.97
C TYR A 25 -12.73 5.51 7.30
N THR A 26 -12.05 5.52 6.15
CA THR A 26 -11.82 6.73 5.35
C THR A 26 -13.14 7.35 4.90
N TYR A 27 -14.11 6.56 4.48
CA TYR A 27 -15.43 7.06 4.12
C TYR A 27 -16.14 7.73 5.30
N VAL A 28 -16.15 7.09 6.47
CA VAL A 28 -16.77 7.65 7.69
C VAL A 28 -16.09 8.97 8.10
N VAL A 29 -14.76 9.02 8.11
CA VAL A 29 -14.01 10.24 8.42
C VAL A 29 -14.28 11.33 7.38
N GLY A 30 -14.24 11.00 6.09
CA GLY A 30 -14.51 11.96 5.02
C GLY A 30 -15.93 12.53 5.05
N ALA A 31 -16.92 11.73 5.46
CA ALA A 31 -18.29 12.18 5.63
C ALA A 31 -18.48 13.12 6.85
N ASN A 32 -17.70 12.92 7.91
CA ASN A 32 -17.84 13.69 9.16
C ASN A 32 -16.95 14.94 9.21
N GLU A 33 -15.72 14.84 8.71
CA GLU A 33 -14.67 15.86 8.81
C GLU A 33 -14.35 16.54 7.46
N GLY A 34 -14.96 16.05 6.36
CA GLY A 34 -14.72 16.52 5.00
C GLY A 34 -13.55 15.82 4.28
N TRP A 35 -13.40 16.10 2.99
CA TRP A 35 -12.44 15.41 2.09
C TRP A 35 -11.12 16.16 1.89
N ASN A 36 -10.72 16.99 2.86
CA ASN A 36 -9.51 17.83 2.79
C ASN A 36 -8.26 17.14 3.37
N PHE A 37 -8.05 15.86 3.00
CA PHE A 37 -7.02 14.99 3.60
C PHE A 37 -5.62 15.62 3.66
N PHE A 38 -5.14 16.20 2.55
CA PHE A 38 -3.79 16.75 2.50
C PHE A 38 -3.59 17.93 3.44
N THR A 39 -4.57 18.84 3.53
CA THR A 39 -4.52 19.98 4.45
C THR A 39 -4.47 19.49 5.90
N VAL A 40 -5.30 18.50 6.25
CA VAL A 40 -5.31 17.89 7.60
C VAL A 40 -3.96 17.25 7.91
N ALA A 41 -3.42 16.43 7.00
CA ALA A 41 -2.15 15.74 7.19
C ALA A 41 -0.97 16.71 7.37
N ILE A 42 -0.91 17.77 6.55
CA ILE A 42 0.14 18.80 6.63
C ILE A 42 0.06 19.52 7.99
N ASN A 43 -1.12 19.99 8.38
CA ASN A 43 -1.31 20.70 9.65
C ASN A 43 -0.87 19.84 10.85
N VAL A 44 -1.19 18.55 10.82
CA VAL A 44 -0.79 17.57 11.84
C VAL A 44 0.74 17.42 11.90
N VAL A 45 1.42 17.24 10.77
CA VAL A 45 2.89 17.12 10.74
C VAL A 45 3.57 18.40 11.25
N THR A 46 3.08 19.58 10.85
CA THR A 46 3.64 20.86 11.28
C THR A 46 3.34 21.22 12.73
N SER A 47 2.49 20.45 13.43
CA SER A 47 2.17 20.69 14.83
C SER A 47 3.26 20.23 15.81
N PHE A 48 4.26 19.45 15.35
CA PHE A 48 5.34 18.89 16.17
C PHE A 48 4.85 18.12 17.43
N THR A 49 3.74 17.40 17.29
CA THR A 49 3.17 16.52 18.32
C THR A 49 3.50 15.04 18.05
N TRP A 50 3.17 14.14 18.99
CA TRP A 50 3.26 12.70 18.76
C TRP A 50 2.42 12.24 17.55
N LEU A 51 1.24 12.82 17.34
CA LEU A 51 0.41 12.54 16.17
C LEU A 51 1.08 13.06 14.88
N GLY A 52 1.72 14.22 14.95
CA GLY A 52 2.56 14.75 13.86
C GLY A 52 3.71 13.82 13.50
N GLN A 53 4.43 13.32 14.50
CA GLN A 53 5.51 12.34 14.31
C GLN A 53 5.00 11.05 13.68
N PHE A 54 3.89 10.47 14.18
CA PHE A 54 3.31 9.25 13.61
C PHE A 54 2.84 9.46 12.15
N THR A 55 2.28 10.63 11.85
CA THR A 55 1.85 10.96 10.47
C THR A 55 3.05 11.06 9.52
N LEU A 56 4.15 11.67 9.96
CA LEU A 56 5.39 11.74 9.18
C LEU A 56 6.05 10.35 9.00
N ASP A 57 6.07 9.54 10.05
CA ASP A 57 6.56 8.16 10.00
C ASP A 57 5.74 7.32 8.99
N PHE A 58 4.41 7.39 9.09
CA PHE A 58 3.52 6.74 8.13
C PHE A 58 3.75 7.21 6.69
N ALA A 59 3.88 8.52 6.46
CA ALA A 59 4.17 9.07 5.13
C ALA A 59 5.51 8.55 4.57
N SER A 60 6.50 8.30 5.45
CA SER A 60 7.79 7.71 5.08
C SER A 60 7.66 6.24 4.65
N TYR A 61 6.79 5.46 5.32
CA TYR A 61 6.44 4.11 4.86
C TYR A 61 5.77 4.13 3.48
N LEU A 62 4.87 5.09 3.22
CA LEU A 62 4.26 5.24 1.90
C LEU A 62 5.29 5.56 0.82
N LEU A 63 6.24 6.44 1.13
CA LEU A 63 7.36 6.77 0.23
C LEU A 63 8.16 5.52 -0.13
N LEU A 64 8.54 4.72 0.86
CA LEU A 64 9.25 3.48 0.61
C LEU A 64 8.42 2.47 -0.19
N ALA A 65 7.11 2.35 0.07
CA ALA A 65 6.23 1.47 -0.69
C ALA A 65 6.15 1.89 -2.18
N SER A 66 6.05 3.19 -2.45
CA SER A 66 6.03 3.74 -3.81
C SER A 66 7.36 3.52 -4.53
N LEU A 67 8.48 3.77 -3.85
CA LEU A 67 9.82 3.49 -4.39
C LEU A 67 10.01 1.99 -4.66
N TRP A 68 9.49 1.12 -3.78
CA TRP A 68 9.50 -0.32 -4.01
C TRP A 68 8.67 -0.71 -5.24
N ILE A 69 7.49 -0.12 -5.46
CA ILE A 69 6.68 -0.35 -6.68
C ILE A 69 7.45 0.04 -7.93
N LEU A 70 8.06 1.23 -7.94
CA LEU A 70 8.86 1.72 -9.07
C LEU A 70 10.01 0.76 -9.36
N TRP A 71 10.81 0.48 -8.33
CA TRP A 71 11.94 -0.43 -8.41
C TRP A 71 11.48 -1.79 -8.92
N ARG A 72 10.56 -2.47 -8.23
CA ARG A 72 10.04 -3.81 -8.57
C ARG A 72 9.60 -3.92 -10.03
N ASN A 73 8.93 -2.89 -10.55
CA ASN A 73 8.39 -2.85 -11.90
C ASN A 73 9.32 -2.17 -12.92
N GLN A 74 10.62 -2.12 -12.62
CA GLN A 74 11.68 -1.64 -13.52
C GLN A 74 11.44 -0.22 -14.04
N TYR A 75 10.83 0.65 -13.22
CA TYR A 75 10.55 2.04 -13.55
C TYR A 75 9.76 2.24 -14.86
N SER A 76 8.94 1.26 -15.25
CA SER A 76 8.05 1.40 -16.41
C SER A 76 7.04 2.53 -16.22
N ALA A 77 6.51 3.10 -17.32
CA ALA A 77 5.50 4.16 -17.25
C ALA A 77 4.27 3.76 -16.39
N SER A 78 3.83 2.51 -16.49
CA SER A 78 2.74 1.98 -15.65
C SER A 78 3.08 1.98 -14.16
N SER A 79 4.34 1.71 -13.81
CA SER A 79 4.78 1.68 -12.42
C SER A 79 4.75 3.05 -11.75
N VAL A 80 4.99 4.12 -12.52
CA VAL A 80 4.89 5.50 -12.01
C VAL A 80 3.47 5.80 -11.57
N PHE A 81 2.48 5.44 -12.39
CA PHE A 81 1.07 5.63 -12.04
C PHE A 81 0.67 4.82 -10.79
N ILE A 82 1.07 3.54 -10.74
CA ILE A 82 0.78 2.65 -9.59
C ILE A 82 1.47 3.18 -8.32
N ALA A 83 2.72 3.64 -8.41
CA ALA A 83 3.48 4.17 -7.29
C ALA A 83 2.87 5.47 -6.75
N LEU A 84 2.51 6.42 -7.62
CA LEU A 84 1.85 7.66 -7.20
C LEU A 84 0.49 7.39 -6.55
N SER A 85 -0.26 6.42 -7.08
CA SER A 85 -1.54 6.01 -6.49
C SER A 85 -1.35 5.41 -5.10
N ALA A 86 -0.34 4.54 -4.91
CA ALA A 86 0.00 3.96 -3.63
C ALA A 86 0.53 5.00 -2.62
N GLN A 87 1.27 6.01 -3.08
CA GLN A 87 1.75 7.11 -2.24
C GLN A 87 0.60 7.89 -1.61
N ILE A 88 -0.44 8.18 -2.40
CA ILE A 88 -1.55 9.04 -1.98
C ILE A 88 -2.60 8.25 -1.21
N LEU A 89 -2.99 7.09 -1.74
CA LEU A 89 -4.09 6.27 -1.21
C LEU A 89 -3.60 5.28 -0.14
N GLY A 90 -2.29 5.17 0.04
CA GLY A 90 -1.67 4.32 1.04
C GLY A 90 -2.08 2.86 0.93
N ILE A 91 -2.35 2.24 2.07
CA ILE A 91 -2.70 0.82 2.15
C ILE A 91 -3.99 0.47 1.40
N ALA A 92 -4.91 1.43 1.22
CA ALA A 92 -6.14 1.22 0.47
C ALA A 92 -5.90 0.91 -1.01
N PHE A 93 -4.74 1.30 -1.55
CA PHE A 93 -4.30 0.95 -2.90
C PHE A 93 -3.18 -0.10 -2.90
N PHE A 94 -2.24 -0.02 -1.96
CA PHE A 94 -1.11 -0.94 -1.88
C PHE A 94 -1.54 -2.38 -1.59
N ALA A 95 -2.53 -2.60 -0.72
CA ALA A 95 -3.01 -3.95 -0.41
C ALA A 95 -3.73 -4.61 -1.59
N PRO A 96 -4.63 -3.95 -2.33
CA PRO A 96 -5.17 -4.49 -3.59
C PRO A 96 -4.09 -4.78 -4.64
N TYR A 97 -3.06 -3.94 -4.72
CA TYR A 97 -1.93 -4.19 -5.62
C TYR A 97 -1.17 -5.47 -5.25
N LEU A 98 -0.87 -5.68 -3.95
CA LEU A 98 -0.28 -6.94 -3.47
C LEU A 98 -1.20 -8.15 -3.70
N LEU A 99 -2.52 -7.96 -3.56
CA LEU A 99 -3.51 -9.00 -3.82
C LEU A 99 -3.48 -9.40 -5.29
N TYR A 100 -3.48 -8.43 -6.20
CA TYR A 100 -3.30 -8.63 -7.64
C TYR A 100 -2.01 -9.39 -7.96
N LEU A 101 -0.87 -8.95 -7.41
CA LEU A 101 0.41 -9.64 -7.59
C LEU A 101 0.38 -11.08 -7.07
N SER A 102 -0.30 -11.33 -5.93
CA SER A 102 -0.43 -12.68 -5.39
C SER A 102 -1.15 -13.64 -6.34
N VAL A 103 -2.03 -13.13 -7.20
CA VAL A 103 -2.78 -13.90 -8.20
C VAL A 103 -1.95 -14.07 -9.47
N VAL A 104 -1.43 -12.98 -10.03
CA VAL A 104 -0.68 -13.00 -11.29
C VAL A 104 0.63 -13.78 -11.18
N GLU A 105 1.34 -13.63 -10.06
CA GLU A 105 2.58 -14.36 -9.80
C GLU A 105 2.34 -15.77 -9.23
N LYS A 106 1.07 -16.23 -9.18
CA LYS A 106 0.66 -17.56 -8.71
C LYS A 106 1.21 -17.92 -7.32
N GLY A 107 1.27 -16.94 -6.42
CA GLY A 107 1.81 -17.10 -5.07
C GLY A 107 3.34 -17.17 -4.98
N ASN A 108 4.08 -16.97 -6.07
CA ASN A 108 5.55 -16.92 -6.02
C ASN A 108 6.02 -15.66 -5.28
N VAL A 109 6.38 -15.83 -4.00
CA VAL A 109 6.78 -14.73 -3.11
C VAL A 109 7.99 -13.97 -3.65
N GLN A 110 8.97 -14.67 -4.24
CA GLN A 110 10.15 -14.02 -4.81
C GLN A 110 9.74 -13.07 -5.93
N ARG A 111 8.90 -13.53 -6.87
CA ARG A 111 8.39 -12.67 -7.96
C ARG A 111 7.50 -11.55 -7.43
N ILE A 112 6.74 -11.76 -6.36
CA ILE A 112 5.97 -10.69 -5.70
C ILE A 112 6.91 -9.63 -5.12
N LEU A 113 7.98 -10.01 -4.43
CA LEU A 113 8.87 -9.08 -3.72
C LEU A 113 9.85 -8.35 -4.65
N VAL A 114 10.48 -9.06 -5.59
CA VAL A 114 11.58 -8.49 -6.41
C VAL A 114 11.21 -8.25 -7.87
N GLY A 115 10.01 -8.68 -8.30
CA GLY A 115 9.56 -8.60 -9.68
C GLY A 115 10.17 -9.69 -10.57
N ASN A 116 10.01 -9.54 -11.88
CA ASN A 116 10.57 -10.46 -12.88
C ASN A 116 12.05 -10.13 -13.19
N ARG A 117 12.88 -10.06 -12.17
CA ARG A 117 14.33 -9.89 -12.32
C ARG A 117 14.99 -11.25 -12.23
N THR A 118 15.63 -11.68 -13.32
CA THR A 118 16.63 -12.74 -13.24
C THR A 118 17.76 -12.27 -12.33
N ALA A 119 18.23 -13.14 -11.44
CA ALA A 119 19.43 -12.88 -10.65
C ALA A 119 20.56 -12.52 -11.64
N MET A 120 21.18 -11.35 -11.44
CA MET A 120 22.43 -10.98 -12.13
C MET A 120 23.58 -11.77 -11.53
#